data_AF-A0A2H5N2A1-F1
#
_entry.id   AF-A0A2H5N2A1-F1
#
_cell.length_a   1.000
_cell.length_b   1.000
_cell.length_c   1.000
_cell.angle_alpha   90.00
_cell.angle_beta   90.00
_cell.angle_gamma   90.00
#
_symmetry.space_group_name_H-M   'P 1'
#
loop_
_entity.id
_entity.type
_entity.pdbx_description
1 polymer ?
#
loop_
_entity_poly.entity_id
_entity_poly.type
_entity_poly.pdbx_seq_one_letter_code
_entity_poly.pdbx_strand_id
1 'polypeptide(L)'
;MASKTTSTVSYPYPSTLNISNFVSLKLTKNNYMLWKTQISGLIESQDMGGFLDGTYPEPVEFVLKSTVEAEASTTKQEYVMNYDYIMWRRSDRLLRGWIVGTLSEEVLGLAELETTITNHLLEQTWQYL
;
A
#
# COMPACT_ATOMS: atom_id res chain seq x y z
N MET A 1 21.77 -2.59 -27.47
CA MET A 1 21.71 -3.34 -26.19
C MET A 1 21.07 -2.40 -25.18
N ALA A 2 19.84 -2.67 -24.75
CA ALA A 2 19.19 -1.85 -23.71
C ALA A 2 19.54 -2.44 -22.34
N SER A 3 20.36 -1.73 -21.57
CA SER A 3 20.60 -2.07 -20.16
C SER A 3 19.29 -1.95 -19.40
N LYS A 4 18.86 -3.07 -18.83
CA LYS A 4 17.70 -3.16 -17.95
C LYS A 4 18.11 -2.54 -16.60
N THR A 5 17.91 -1.24 -16.44
CA THR A 5 18.10 -0.57 -15.16
C THR A 5 17.07 -1.12 -14.20
N THR A 6 17.46 -2.06 -13.34
CA THR A 6 16.68 -2.46 -12.16
C THR A 6 16.74 -1.31 -11.17
N SER A 7 15.90 -0.29 -11.37
CA SER A 7 15.59 0.69 -10.35
C SER A 7 14.90 -0.07 -9.22
N THR A 8 15.63 -0.36 -8.14
CA THR A 8 15.05 -0.80 -6.87
C THR A 8 14.08 0.28 -6.42
N VAL A 9 12.78 0.04 -6.62
CA VAL A 9 11.73 0.95 -6.15
C VAL A 9 11.76 0.87 -4.62
N SER A 10 12.18 1.96 -3.98
CA SER A 10 12.19 2.05 -2.51
C SER A 10 10.84 2.55 -2.05
N TYR A 11 10.10 1.72 -1.32
CA TYR A 11 8.81 2.08 -0.75
C TYR A 11 8.99 2.68 0.66
N PRO A 12 8.43 3.87 0.94
CA PRO A 12 8.53 4.51 2.26
C PRO A 12 7.81 3.71 3.34
N TYR A 13 8.48 3.51 4.48
CA TYR A 13 7.92 2.80 5.65
C TYR A 13 8.26 3.55 6.96
N PRO A 14 7.52 4.63 7.28
CA PRO A 14 7.76 5.42 8.49
C PRO A 14 7.22 4.72 9.74
N SER A 15 7.98 3.73 10.24
CA SER A 15 7.61 2.85 11.35
C SER A 15 7.48 3.54 12.71
N THR A 16 8.07 4.73 12.88
CA THR A 16 8.06 5.49 14.13
C THR A 16 6.94 6.52 14.21
N LEU A 17 6.16 6.67 13.13
CA LEU A 17 5.13 7.71 13.03
C LEU A 17 3.86 7.26 13.78
N ASN A 18 3.42 8.08 14.72
CA ASN A 18 2.13 7.91 15.37
C ASN A 18 1.08 8.77 14.65
N ILE A 19 0.09 8.13 14.04
CA ILE A 19 -0.94 8.82 13.25
C ILE A 19 -1.72 9.85 14.07
N SER A 20 -1.92 9.62 15.37
CA SER A 20 -2.64 10.54 16.25
C SER A 20 -1.95 11.90 16.39
N ASN A 21 -0.66 12.00 16.04
CA ASN A 21 0.07 13.27 16.02
C ASN A 21 -0.25 14.13 14.78
N PHE A 22 -0.79 13.52 13.72
CA PHE A 22 -1.07 14.19 12.44
C PHE A 22 -2.56 14.28 12.14
N VAL A 23 -3.31 13.23 12.48
CA VAL A 23 -4.75 13.16 12.30
C VAL A 23 -5.40 13.09 13.68
N SER A 24 -5.95 14.23 14.11
CA SER A 24 -6.60 14.38 15.42
C SER A 24 -8.08 13.98 15.41
N LEU A 25 -8.67 13.83 14.22
CA LEU A 25 -10.09 13.55 14.04
C LEU A 25 -10.31 12.08 13.69
N LYS A 26 -11.31 11.48 14.33
CA LYS A 26 -11.93 10.27 13.79
C LYS A 26 -12.92 10.64 12.69
N LEU A 27 -12.90 9.93 11.57
CA LEU A 27 -13.84 10.10 10.47
C LEU A 27 -15.25 9.76 10.93
N THR A 28 -16.16 10.69 10.73
CA THR A 28 -17.60 10.58 10.91
C THR A 28 -18.28 11.01 9.62
N LYS A 29 -19.61 10.81 9.51
CA LYS A 29 -20.37 11.23 8.32
C LYS A 29 -20.35 12.74 8.07
N ASN A 30 -20.05 13.55 9.09
CA ASN A 30 -20.18 15.01 9.04
C ASN A 30 -18.84 15.76 8.91
N ASN A 31 -17.70 15.08 9.02
CA ASN A 31 -16.38 15.74 9.05
C ASN A 31 -15.41 15.23 7.97
N TYR A 32 -15.91 14.56 6.93
CA TYR A 32 -15.10 13.96 5.87
C TYR A 32 -14.08 14.93 5.28
N MET A 33 -14.48 16.15 4.91
CA MET A 33 -13.56 17.11 4.28
C MET A 33 -12.39 17.48 5.19
N LEU A 34 -12.64 17.69 6.48
CA LEU A 34 -11.60 18.06 7.43
C LEU A 34 -10.68 16.87 7.77
N TRP A 35 -11.27 15.68 7.90
CA TRP A 35 -10.52 14.44 8.04
C TRP A 35 -9.62 14.18 6.82
N LYS A 36 -10.17 14.33 5.60
CA LYS A 36 -9.45 14.14 4.34
C LYS A 36 -8.23 15.04 4.26
N THR A 37 -8.37 16.33 4.60
CA THR A 37 -7.23 17.26 4.62
C THR A 37 -6.11 16.80 5.55
N GLN A 38 -6.42 16.28 6.75
CA GLN A 38 -5.41 15.82 7.69
C GLN A 38 -4.72 14.53 7.22
N ILE A 39 -5.50 13.54 6.78
CA ILE A 39 -4.93 12.26 6.33
C ILE A 39 -4.13 12.43 5.02
N SER A 40 -4.60 13.25 4.08
CA SER A 40 -3.85 13.57 2.86
C SER A 40 -2.53 14.28 3.18
N GLY A 41 -2.54 15.27 4.08
CA GLY A 41 -1.31 15.95 4.50
C GLY A 41 -0.30 15.01 5.14
N LEU A 42 -0.75 14.03 5.93
CA LEU A 42 0.12 12.98 6.46
C LEU A 42 0.72 12.15 5.31
N ILE A 43 -0.10 11.65 4.39
CA ILE A 43 0.33 10.78 3.29
C ILE A 43 1.34 11.49 2.38
N GLU A 44 1.08 12.75 2.04
CA GLU A 44 1.97 13.60 1.26
C GLU A 44 3.30 13.84 1.97
N SER A 45 3.28 14.08 3.30
CA SER A 45 4.51 14.30 4.07
C SER A 45 5.45 13.10 4.14
N GLN A 46 4.96 11.91 3.78
CA GLN A 46 5.70 10.64 3.83
C GLN A 46 6.00 10.06 2.44
N ASP A 47 5.73 10.82 1.37
CA ASP A 47 5.85 10.37 -0.02
C ASP A 47 5.05 9.08 -0.33
N MET A 48 3.95 8.87 0.40
CA MET A 48 3.11 7.67 0.29
C MET A 48 1.93 7.85 -0.69
N GLY A 49 1.81 9.01 -1.34
CA GLY A 49 0.75 9.31 -2.31
C GLY A 49 0.67 8.33 -3.47
N GLY A 50 1.81 7.75 -3.87
CA GLY A 50 1.89 6.77 -4.94
C GLY A 50 1.06 5.49 -4.73
N PHE A 51 0.74 5.15 -3.47
CA PHE A 51 -0.15 4.03 -3.15
C PHE A 51 -1.63 4.36 -3.40
N LEU A 52 -2.00 5.64 -3.42
CA LEU A 52 -3.37 6.08 -3.65
C LEU A 52 -3.64 6.35 -5.14
N ASP A 53 -2.69 6.98 -5.83
CA ASP A 53 -2.86 7.37 -7.25
C ASP A 53 -2.43 6.28 -8.24
N GLY A 54 -1.88 5.16 -7.74
CA GLY A 54 -1.42 4.03 -8.55
C GLY A 54 -0.03 4.19 -9.15
N THR A 55 0.71 5.27 -8.83
CA THR A 55 2.11 5.45 -9.24
C THR A 55 3.03 4.38 -8.64
N TYR A 56 2.63 3.77 -7.52
CA TYR A 56 3.27 2.57 -6.94
C TYR A 56 2.40 1.32 -7.21
N PRO A 57 2.47 0.74 -8.43
CA PRO A 57 1.69 -0.45 -8.76
C PRO A 57 2.16 -1.65 -7.93
N GLU A 58 1.24 -2.57 -7.67
CA GLU A 58 1.52 -3.84 -7.00
C GLU A 58 2.58 -4.64 -7.79
N PRO A 59 3.76 -4.92 -7.21
CA PRO A 59 4.78 -5.73 -7.87
C PRO A 59 4.33 -7.19 -7.99
N VAL A 60 4.90 -7.93 -8.95
CA VAL A 60 4.65 -9.37 -9.08
C VAL A 60 5.10 -10.08 -7.80
N GLU A 61 4.21 -10.87 -7.18
CA GLU A 61 4.47 -11.53 -5.89
C GLU A 61 5.59 -12.58 -5.96
N PHE A 62 5.67 -13.36 -7.04
CA PHE A 62 6.68 -14.39 -7.24
C PHE A 62 7.47 -14.16 -8.52
N VAL A 63 8.80 -14.22 -8.43
CA VAL A 63 9.72 -14.06 -9.57
C VAL A 63 10.55 -15.32 -9.76
N LEU A 64 10.92 -15.60 -11.01
CA LEU A 64 11.76 -16.74 -11.34
C LEU A 64 13.21 -16.46 -10.94
N LYS A 65 13.78 -17.28 -10.08
CA LYS A 65 15.20 -17.25 -9.73
C LYS A 65 15.98 -18.10 -10.73
N SER A 66 16.70 -17.44 -11.63
CA SER A 66 17.59 -18.12 -12.57
C SER A 66 18.94 -18.39 -11.90
N THR A 67 19.13 -19.58 -11.33
CA THR A 67 20.47 -20.06 -11.00
C THR A 67 21.10 -20.66 -12.25
N VAL A 68 22.12 -19.98 -12.79
CA VAL A 68 22.93 -20.53 -13.87
C VAL A 68 23.91 -21.52 -13.22
N GLU A 69 23.49 -22.77 -13.04
CA GLU A 69 24.42 -23.84 -12.66
C GLU A 69 25.22 -24.19 -13.92
N ALA A 70 26.54 -24.04 -13.83
CA ALA A 70 27.45 -24.05 -14.98
C ALA A 70 27.59 -25.41 -15.66
N GLU A 71 27.08 -26.51 -15.11
CA GLU A 71 27.30 -27.84 -15.70
C GLU A 71 26.07 -28.75 -15.51
N ALA A 72 25.59 -29.30 -16.63
CA ALA A 72 24.55 -30.33 -16.78
C ALA A 72 23.07 -29.90 -16.67
N SER A 73 22.51 -29.48 -17.81
CA SER A 73 21.27 -30.00 -18.42
C SER A 73 20.04 -30.31 -17.54
N THR A 74 19.71 -29.48 -16.55
CA THR A 74 18.34 -29.42 -15.99
C THR A 74 18.06 -28.01 -15.47
N THR A 75 17.37 -27.19 -16.27
CA THR A 75 16.89 -25.88 -15.84
C THR A 75 15.80 -26.05 -14.80
N LYS A 76 16.15 -26.06 -13.52
CA LYS A 76 15.18 -26.07 -12.43
C LYS A 76 14.64 -24.65 -12.23
N GLN A 77 13.40 -24.43 -12.64
CA GLN A 77 12.72 -23.15 -12.44
C GLN A 77 12.28 -23.03 -10.97
N GLU A 78 13.01 -22.25 -10.17
CA GLU A 78 12.64 -21.93 -8.79
C GLU A 78 11.89 -20.60 -8.76
N TYR A 79 10.65 -20.60 -8.27
CA TYR A 79 9.91 -19.37 -7.99
C TYR A 79 10.21 -18.91 -6.56
N VAL A 80 10.63 -17.67 -6.41
CA VAL A 80 10.90 -17.05 -5.11
C VAL A 80 10.04 -15.82 -4.92
N MET A 81 9.74 -15.49 -3.67
CA MET A 81 8.99 -14.27 -3.36
C MET A 81 9.79 -13.04 -3.76
N ASN A 82 9.13 -12.10 -4.43
CA ASN A 82 9.74 -10.85 -4.85
C ASN A 82 9.96 -9.94 -3.64
N TYR A 83 11.17 -9.45 -3.47
CA TYR A 83 11.51 -8.52 -2.40
C TYR A 83 10.75 -7.19 -2.53
N ASP A 84 10.59 -6.67 -3.75
CA ASP A 84 9.86 -5.42 -3.99
C ASP A 84 8.39 -5.56 -3.58
N TYR A 85 7.79 -6.73 -3.84
CA TYR A 85 6.44 -7.04 -3.40
C TYR A 85 6.31 -7.02 -1.87
N ILE A 86 7.28 -7.58 -1.14
CA ILE A 86 7.29 -7.56 0.34
C ILE A 86 7.34 -6.11 0.84
N MET A 87 8.19 -5.27 0.26
CA MET A 87 8.35 -3.88 0.70
C MET A 87 7.15 -3.01 0.34
N TRP A 88 6.59 -3.19 -0.86
CA TRP A 88 5.34 -2.56 -1.27
C TRP A 88 4.21 -2.94 -0.31
N ARG A 89 4.00 -4.24 -0.07
CA ARG A 89 2.93 -4.77 0.78
C ARG A 89 3.02 -4.24 2.21
N ARG A 90 4.23 -4.07 2.77
CA ARG A 90 4.41 -3.50 4.11
C ARG A 90 3.93 -2.06 4.19
N SER A 91 4.25 -1.27 3.18
CA SER A 91 3.94 0.16 3.12
C SER A 91 2.45 0.39 2.81
N ASP A 92 1.87 -0.36 1.88
CA ASP A 92 0.43 -0.39 1.62
C ASP A 92 -0.37 -0.75 2.90
N ARG A 93 0.03 -1.81 3.60
CA ARG A 93 -0.64 -2.22 4.85
C ARG A 93 -0.50 -1.18 5.96
N LEU A 94 0.64 -0.48 6.05
CA LEU A 94 0.81 0.61 7.00
C LEU A 94 -0.18 1.75 6.71
N LEU A 95 -0.28 2.16 5.44
CA LEU A 95 -1.21 3.20 5.00
C LEU A 95 -2.67 2.80 5.26
N ARG A 96 -3.04 1.54 5.00
CA ARG A 96 -4.36 1.03 5.36
C ARG A 96 -4.62 1.08 6.87
N GLY A 97 -3.63 0.69 7.68
CA GLY A 97 -3.70 0.77 9.13
C GLY A 97 -3.91 2.20 9.63
N TRP A 98 -3.27 3.17 8.98
CA TRP A 98 -3.48 4.60 9.24
C TRP A 98 -4.91 5.04 8.97
N ILE A 99 -5.42 4.76 7.77
CA ILE A 99 -6.78 5.14 7.39
C ILE A 99 -7.77 4.52 8.37
N VAL A 100 -7.69 3.20 8.59
CA VAL A 100 -8.57 2.45 9.50
C VAL A 100 -8.49 2.97 10.94
N GLY A 101 -7.29 3.27 11.43
CA GLY A 101 -7.07 3.79 12.79
C GLY A 101 -7.71 5.16 13.02
N THR A 102 -7.99 5.90 11.95
CA THR A 102 -8.68 7.20 12.01
C THR A 102 -10.17 7.11 11.74
N LEU A 103 -10.76 5.92 11.58
CA LEU A 103 -12.21 5.78 11.42
C LEU A 103 -12.93 5.76 12.78
N SER A 104 -14.12 6.35 12.85
CA SER A 104 -15.01 6.17 14.02
C SER A 104 -15.74 4.82 13.95
N GLU A 105 -16.22 4.33 15.09
CA GLU A 105 -17.00 3.08 15.16
C GLU A 105 -18.27 3.13 14.29
N GLU A 106 -18.89 4.31 14.14
CA GLU A 106 -20.05 4.50 13.27
C GLU A 106 -19.73 4.18 11.79
N VAL A 107 -18.52 4.54 11.35
CA VAL A 107 -18.06 4.30 9.97
C VAL A 107 -17.44 2.91 9.84
N LEU A 108 -16.80 2.39 10.89
CA LEU A 108 -16.27 1.02 10.92
C LEU A 108 -17.38 -0.02 10.87
N GLY A 109 -18.49 0.17 11.60
CA GLY A 109 -19.64 -0.72 11.55
C GLY A 109 -20.32 -0.81 10.18
N LEU A 110 -20.09 0.19 9.31
CA LEU A 110 -20.48 0.14 7.89
C LEU A 110 -19.44 -0.59 7.02
N ALA A 111 -18.17 -0.59 7.43
CA ALA A 111 -17.07 -1.26 6.73
C ALA A 111 -16.88 -2.74 7.15
N GLU A 112 -17.39 -3.15 8.30
CA GLU A 112 -17.19 -4.49 8.89
C GLU A 112 -18.02 -5.62 8.25
N LEU A 113 -18.80 -5.33 7.20
CA LEU A 113 -19.67 -6.33 6.60
C LEU A 113 -19.08 -7.14 5.45
N GLU A 114 -17.85 -6.90 4.97
CA GLU A 114 -17.16 -7.89 4.14
C GLU A 114 -15.70 -7.48 3.86
N THR A 115 -14.77 -8.42 4.02
CA THR A 115 -13.34 -8.29 3.69
C THR A 115 -13.08 -8.01 2.20
N THR A 116 -14.11 -8.07 1.35
CA THR A 116 -14.11 -7.66 -0.06
C THR A 116 -14.42 -6.16 -0.23
N ILE A 117 -15.14 -5.57 0.74
CA ILE A 117 -15.62 -4.19 0.67
C ILE A 117 -14.53 -3.19 1.00
N THR A 118 -13.43 -3.51 1.70
CA THR A 118 -12.36 -2.50 1.87
C THR A 118 -11.61 -2.20 0.58
N ASN A 119 -11.40 -3.19 -0.30
CA ASN A 119 -10.91 -2.91 -1.65
C ASN A 119 -11.99 -2.25 -2.50
N HIS A 120 -13.26 -2.66 -2.37
CA HIS A 120 -14.35 -2.05 -3.12
C HIS A 120 -14.75 -0.65 -2.63
N LEU A 121 -14.60 -0.30 -1.35
CA LEU A 121 -14.83 1.03 -0.79
C LEU A 121 -13.63 1.92 -1.05
N LEU A 122 -12.40 1.42 -1.02
CA LEU A 122 -11.28 2.20 -1.54
C LEU A 122 -11.54 2.50 -3.03
N GLU A 123 -11.80 1.50 -3.88
CA GLU A 123 -12.19 1.72 -5.27
C GLU A 123 -13.42 2.66 -5.41
N GLN A 124 -14.54 2.41 -4.74
CA GLN A 124 -15.78 3.20 -4.86
C GLN A 124 -15.68 4.61 -4.24
N THR A 125 -14.96 4.81 -3.14
CA THR A 125 -14.78 6.15 -2.55
C THR A 125 -13.78 7.00 -3.32
N TRP A 126 -12.92 6.38 -4.14
CA TRP A 126 -11.97 7.06 -5.04
C TRP A 126 -12.45 7.16 -6.50
N GLN A 127 -13.43 6.35 -6.95
CA GLN A 127 -14.04 6.37 -8.31
C GLN A 127 -15.15 7.41 -8.49
N TYR A 128 -15.60 8.08 -7.42
CA TYR A 128 -16.52 9.23 -7.49
C TYR A 128 -15.81 10.58 -7.17
N LEU A 129 -14.48 10.61 -7.24
CA LEU A 129 -13.68 11.83 -7.47
C LEU A 129 -13.47 12.02 -8.97
#